data_AF-A0A3D1T1V1-F1
#
_entry.id   AF-A0A3D1T1V1-F1
#
_cell.length_a   1.000
_cell.length_b   1.000
_cell.length_c   1.000
_cell.angle_alpha   90.00
_cell.angle_beta   90.00
_cell.angle_gamma   90.00
#
_symmetry.space_group_name_H-M   'P 1'
#
loop_
_entity.id
_entity.type
_entity.pdbx_description
1 polymer ?
#
loop_
_entity_poly.entity_id
_entity_poly.type
_entity_poly.pdbx_seq_one_letter_code
_entity_poly.pdbx_strand_id
1 'polypeptide(L)' 'FVHNYCIPNAIFTLKEYLLDYASDATKQHGTAVLNRHVEQFKGDPVYETIRTNLQRLENGERDLYL' A
#
# COMPACT_ATOMS: atom_id res chain seq x y z
N PHE A 1 -0.55 6.64 -18.65
CA PHE A 1 -1.44 7.67 -18.08
C PHE A 1 -2.38 7.17 -16.98
N VAL A 2 -2.71 5.86 -16.86
CA VAL A 2 -3.56 5.34 -15.74
C VAL A 2 -2.77 4.50 -14.71
N HIS A 3 -1.65 3.88 -15.10
CA HIS A 3 -0.88 3.00 -14.21
C HIS A 3 -0.26 3.69 -12.99
N ASN A 4 0.12 4.97 -13.10
CA ASN A 4 0.79 5.69 -12.01
C ASN A 4 -0.15 6.14 -10.88
N TYR A 5 -1.48 6.01 -11.06
CA TYR A 5 -2.47 6.42 -10.05
C TYR A 5 -3.36 5.26 -9.58
N CYS A 6 -3.69 4.30 -10.45
CA CYS A 6 -4.57 3.19 -10.07
C CYS A 6 -3.88 2.14 -9.20
N ILE A 7 -2.61 1.82 -9.47
CA ILE A 7 -1.92 0.79 -8.69
C ILE A 7 -1.62 1.27 -7.25
N PRO A 8 -1.11 2.49 -7.02
CA PRO A 8 -0.83 2.96 -5.67
C PRO A 8 -2.08 3.05 -4.80
N ASN A 9 -3.18 3.56 -5.35
CA ASN A 9 -4.45 3.66 -4.62
C ASN A 9 -5.01 2.26 -4.29
N ALA A 10 -4.87 1.29 -5.19
CA ALA A 10 -5.24 -0.10 -4.90
C ALA A 10 -4.39 -0.72 -3.78
N ILE A 11 -3.10 -0.38 -3.73
CA ILE A 11 -2.18 -0.78 -2.65
C ILE A 11 -2.67 -0.22 -1.30
N PHE A 12 -3.05 1.06 -1.24
CA PHE A 12 -3.55 1.67 -0.01
C PHE A 12 -4.85 1.03 0.47
N THR A 13 -5.83 0.87 -0.42
CA THR A 13 -7.11 0.22 -0.09
C THR A 13 -6.91 -1.22 0.39
N LEU A 14 -6.00 -1.97 -0.24
CA LEU A 14 -5.67 -3.32 0.20
C LEU A 14 -5.01 -3.31 1.58
N LYS A 15 -4.09 -2.37 1.85
CA LYS A 15 -3.45 -2.25 3.17
C LYS A 15 -4.47 -1.87 4.25
N GLU A 16 -5.42 -0.97 3.98
CA GLU A 16 -6.51 -0.64 4.89
C GLU A 16 -7.35 -1.88 5.22
N TYR A 17 -7.78 -2.60 4.18
CA TYR A 17 -8.53 -3.84 4.36
C TYR A 17 -7.75 -4.86 5.20
N LEU A 18 -6.46 -5.00 4.94
CA LEU A 18 -5.61 -5.89 5.71
C LEU A 18 -5.51 -5.46 7.16
N LEU A 19 -5.36 -4.17 7.46
CA LEU A 19 -5.25 -3.69 8.85
C LEU A 19 -6.55 -3.86 9.64
N ASP A 20 -7.69 -3.50 9.04
CA ASP A 20 -8.99 -3.45 9.70
C ASP A 20 -9.73 -4.79 9.76
N TYR A 21 -9.65 -5.58 8.69
CA TYR A 21 -10.53 -6.74 8.52
C TYR A 21 -9.77 -8.07 8.45
N ALA A 22 -8.49 -8.06 8.08
CA ALA A 22 -7.77 -9.31 7.87
C ALA A 22 -7.22 -9.92 9.18
N SER A 23 -7.31 -11.23 9.27
CA SER A 23 -6.65 -12.06 10.29
C SER A 23 -5.13 -12.07 10.12
N ASP A 24 -4.38 -12.37 11.17
CA ASP A 24 -2.90 -12.28 11.17
C ASP A 24 -2.22 -13.06 10.04
N ALA A 25 -2.75 -14.25 9.70
CA ALA A 25 -2.26 -15.04 8.57
C ALA A 25 -2.44 -14.29 7.23
N THR A 26 -3.63 -13.72 7.01
CA THR A 26 -3.95 -12.95 5.81
C THR A 26 -3.15 -11.65 5.76
N LYS A 27 -2.93 -10.99 6.90
CA LYS A 27 -2.05 -9.81 7.03
C LYS A 27 -0.63 -10.12 6.59
N GLN A 28 -0.05 -11.24 7.03
CA GLN A 28 1.30 -11.65 6.63
C GLN A 28 1.40 -11.89 5.13
N HIS A 29 0.49 -12.67 4.55
CA HIS A 29 0.47 -12.95 3.12
C HIS A 29 0.22 -11.69 2.28
N GLY A 30 -0.75 -10.87 2.69
CA GLY A 30 -1.09 -9.61 2.01
C GLY A 30 0.07 -8.61 2.05
N THR A 31 0.77 -8.50 3.18
CA THR A 31 1.96 -7.63 3.32
C THR A 31 3.09 -8.10 2.41
N ALA A 32 3.30 -9.41 2.27
CA ALA A 32 4.31 -9.95 1.35
C ALA A 32 3.99 -9.63 -0.13
N VAL A 33 2.72 -9.70 -0.53
CA VAL A 33 2.26 -9.32 -1.87
C VAL A 33 2.41 -7.82 -2.11
N LEU A 34 2.02 -7.00 -1.12
CA LEU A 34 2.20 -5.56 -1.13
C LEU A 34 3.66 -5.17 -1.34
N ASN A 35 4.58 -5.76 -0.57
CA ASN A 35 6.01 -5.47 -0.72
C ASN A 35 6.53 -5.80 -2.12
N ARG A 36 6.12 -6.93 -2.71
CA ARG A 36 6.49 -7.26 -4.10
C ARG A 36 6.01 -6.23 -5.10
N HIS A 37 4.76 -5.75 -4.97
CA HIS A 37 4.25 -4.71 -5.85
C HIS A 37 4.92 -3.36 -5.63
N VAL A 38 5.15 -2.97 -4.37
CA VAL A 38 5.88 -1.75 -4.01
C VAL A 38 7.29 -1.79 -4.59
N GLU A 39 7.99 -2.92 -4.54
CA GLU A 39 9.31 -3.09 -5.16
C GLU A 39 9.31 -2.88 -6.68
N GLN A 40 8.19 -3.09 -7.38
CA GLN A 40 8.10 -2.79 -8.82
C GLN A 40 8.13 -1.28 -9.11
N PHE A 41 7.77 -0.44 -8.15
CA PHE A 41 7.86 1.01 -8.24
C PHE A 41 9.24 1.53 -7.87
N LYS A 42 10.17 0.67 -7.44
CA LYS A 42 11.52 1.06 -7.01
C LYS A 42 12.26 1.76 -8.17
N GLY A 43 12.50 3.05 -8.02
CA GLY A 43 13.12 3.91 -9.04
C GLY A 43 12.17 4.97 -9.61
N ASP A 44 10.87 4.89 -9.32
CA ASP A 44 9.89 5.92 -9.65
C ASP A 44 9.75 6.89 -8.45
N PRO A 45 9.64 8.23 -8.67
CA PRO A 45 9.39 9.19 -7.60
C PRO A 45 8.18 8.87 -6.71
N VAL A 46 7.19 8.12 -7.21
CA VAL A 46 6.01 7.73 -6.42
C VAL A 46 6.31 6.69 -5.34
N TYR A 47 7.43 5.97 -5.42
CA TYR A 47 7.77 4.89 -4.48
C TYR A 47 7.91 5.39 -3.03
N GLU A 48 8.60 6.50 -2.84
CA GLU A 48 8.79 7.11 -1.52
C GLU A 48 7.45 7.62 -0.95
N THR A 49 6.59 8.17 -1.81
CA THR A 49 5.23 8.58 -1.41
C THR A 49 4.41 7.38 -0.97
N ILE A 50 4.46 6.26 -1.71
CA ILE A 50 3.76 5.01 -1.35
C ILE A 50 4.23 4.50 0.01
N ARG A 51 5.55 4.44 0.26
CA ARG A 51 6.08 4.02 1.56
C ARG A 51 5.66 4.94 2.69
N THR A 52 5.76 6.24 2.49
CA THR A 52 5.37 7.25 3.49
C THR A 52 3.88 7.11 3.82
N ASN A 53 3.02 7.00 2.81
CA ASN A 53 1.59 6.80 3.00
C ASN A 53 1.28 5.47 3.69
N LEU A 54 1.95 4.36 3.31
CA LEU A 54 1.77 3.08 3.99
C LEU A 54 2.12 3.14 5.48
N GLN A 55 3.18 3.86 5.87
CA GLN A 55 3.52 4.07 7.28
C GLN A 55 2.49 4.92 8.02
N ARG A 56 1.98 5.97 7.38
CA ARG A 56 0.88 6.78 7.93
C ARG A 56 -0.38 5.95 8.15
N LEU A 57 -0.67 5.06 7.21
CA LEU A 57 -1.78 4.12 7.25
C LEU A 57 -1.64 3.11 8.40
N GLU A 58 -0.42 2.65 8.70
CA GLU A 58 -0.11 1.85 9.88
C GLU A 58 -0.21 2.65 11.20
N ASN A 59 0.06 3.95 11.18
CA ASN A 59 -0.15 4.84 12.32
C ASN A 59 -1.63 5.23 12.54
N GLY A 60 -2.54 4.79 11.65
CA GLY A 60 -3.98 5.00 11.77
C GLY A 60 -4.52 6.21 10.97
N GLU A 61 -3.70 6.87 10.14
CA GLU A 61 -4.21 7.82 9.15
C GLU A 61 -4.94 7.07 8.03
N ARG A 62 -6.20 7.45 7.77
CA ARG A 62 -7.02 6.91 6.67
C ARG A 62 -7.26 7.97 5.60
N ASP A 63 -7.81 7.58 4.45
CA ASP A 63 -8.08 8.49 3.31
C ASP A 63 -6.81 9.07 2.65
N LEU A 64 -5.79 8.24 2.42
CA LEU A 64 -4.57 8.65 1.72
C LEU A 64 -4.67 8.33 0.22
N TYR A 65 -4.62 9.37 -0.61
CA TYR A 65 -4.67 9.28 -2.07
C TYR A 65 -3.42 9.92 -2.69
N LEU A 66 -3.00 9.39 -3.85
CA LEU A 66 -1.89 9.89 -4.66
C LEU A 66 -2.36 10.82 -5.77
#